data_AF-A0A6L6BBQ3-F1
#
_entry.id   AF-A0A6L6BBQ3-F1
#
_cell.length_a   1.000
_cell.length_b   1.000
_cell.length_c   1.000
_cell.angle_alpha   90.00
_cell.angle_beta   90.00
_cell.angle_gamma   90.00
#
_symmetry.space_group_name_H-M   'P 1'
#
loop_
_entity.id
_entity.type
_entity.pdbx_description
1 polymer ?
#
loop_
_entity_poly.entity_id
_entity_poly.type
_entity_poly.pdbx_seq_one_letter_code
_entity_poly.pdbx_strand_id
1 'polypeptide(L)'
;MRAGLDKYRRAGVLSVICGDIFLEDVRRDREEKLFTGGLKGVFPLWGTDTTELAQQFIAQGFQAILCCVDTNVIDQEFSGRLYDHEMLRWTPTDKLKLEATVSSHVGDV
;
A
#
# COMPACT_ATOMS: atom_id res chain seq x y z
N MET A 1 12.30 -0.44 -17.29
CA MET A 1 12.74 0.36 -16.12
C MET A 1 14.22 0.75 -16.19
N ARG A 2 15.17 -0.18 -16.39
CA ARG A 2 16.63 0.11 -16.47
C ARG A 2 17.04 1.20 -17.47
N ALA A 3 16.55 1.15 -18.71
CA ALA A 3 16.86 2.17 -19.72
C ALA A 3 16.43 3.59 -19.32
N GLY A 4 15.39 3.72 -18.48
CA GLY A 4 14.93 5.02 -17.95
C GLY A 4 15.88 5.59 -16.89
N LEU A 5 16.54 4.73 -16.11
CA LEU A 5 17.48 5.15 -15.06
C LEU A 5 18.85 5.57 -15.59
N ASP A 6 19.23 5.09 -16.77
CA ASP A 6 20.52 5.42 -17.38
C ASP A 6 20.69 6.92 -17.66
N LYS A 7 19.60 7.64 -17.98
CA LYS A 7 19.63 9.10 -18.12
C LYS A 7 20.06 9.76 -16.80
N TYR A 8 19.48 9.33 -15.68
CA TYR A 8 19.76 9.89 -14.35
C TYR A 8 21.13 9.48 -13.84
N ARG A 9 21.55 8.25 -14.12
CA ARG A 9 22.91 7.78 -13.83
C ARG A 9 23.97 8.63 -14.52
N ARG A 10 23.76 8.94 -15.82
CA ARG A 10 24.65 9.86 -16.57
C ARG A 10 24.62 11.29 -16.04
N ALA A 11 23.53 11.70 -15.39
CA ALA A 11 23.41 12.99 -14.71
C ALA A 11 24.00 12.97 -13.28
N GLY A 12 24.64 11.89 -12.85
CA GLY A 12 25.31 11.78 -11.55
C GLY A 12 24.43 11.27 -10.41
N VAL A 13 23.23 10.77 -10.67
CA VAL A 13 22.42 10.10 -9.64
C VAL A 13 23.08 8.78 -9.26
N LEU A 14 23.27 8.57 -7.95
CA LEU A 14 23.94 7.39 -7.39
C LEU A 14 23.00 6.45 -6.63
N SER A 15 21.85 6.95 -6.18
CA SER A 15 20.93 6.20 -5.34
C SER A 15 19.49 6.35 -5.81
N VAL A 16 18.71 5.28 -5.66
CA VAL A 16 17.28 5.25 -5.93
C VAL A 16 16.57 4.76 -4.67
N ILE A 17 15.59 5.52 -4.23
CA ILE A 17 14.76 5.16 -3.08
C ILE A 17 13.53 4.40 -3.59
N CYS A 18 13.27 3.23 -3.01
CA CYS A 18 12.12 2.39 -3.29
C CYS A 18 11.23 2.33 -2.04
N GLY A 19 9.93 2.52 -2.23
CA GLY A 19 8.92 2.49 -1.17
C GLY A 19 8.32 1.11 -0.89
N ASP A 20 8.95 0.03 -1.32
CA ASP A 20 8.44 -1.32 -1.05
C ASP A 20 8.63 -1.65 0.44
N ILE A 21 7.66 -2.35 1.03
CA ILE A 21 7.67 -2.70 2.46
C ILE A 21 8.06 -4.17 2.69
N PHE A 22 7.40 -5.12 2.00
CA PHE A 22 7.57 -6.57 2.24
C PHE A 22 7.72 -7.44 0.98
N LEU A 23 7.77 -6.85 -0.22
CA LEU A 23 7.76 -7.63 -1.48
C LEU A 23 9.16 -8.18 -1.82
N GLU A 24 9.59 -9.23 -1.13
CA GLU A 24 10.97 -9.78 -1.18
C GLU A 24 11.44 -10.08 -2.60
N ASP A 25 10.61 -10.77 -3.39
CA ASP A 25 10.97 -11.13 -4.76
C ASP A 25 11.13 -9.90 -5.66
N VAL A 26 10.28 -8.88 -5.45
CA VAL A 26 10.38 -7.61 -6.19
C VAL A 26 11.64 -6.86 -5.80
N ARG A 27 11.98 -6.83 -4.51
CA ARG A 27 13.22 -6.20 -4.02
C ARG A 27 14.44 -6.88 -4.61
N ARG A 28 14.51 -8.21 -4.55
CA ARG A 28 15.61 -9.01 -5.09
C ARG A 28 15.79 -8.75 -6.59
N ASP A 29 14.69 -8.79 -7.34
CA ASP A 29 14.69 -8.47 -8.76
C ASP A 29 15.23 -7.07 -9.05
N ARG A 30 14.88 -6.07 -8.23
CA ARG A 30 15.41 -4.70 -8.36
C ARG A 30 16.91 -4.63 -8.04
N GLU A 31 17.36 -5.28 -6.98
CA GLU A 31 18.78 -5.32 -6.61
C GLU A 31 19.64 -6.01 -7.69
N GLU A 32 19.21 -7.17 -8.19
CA GLU A 32 19.94 -7.95 -9.19
C GLU A 32 19.94 -7.32 -10.58
N LYS A 33 18.82 -6.72 -11.01
CA LYS A 33 18.65 -6.27 -12.41
C LYS A 33 18.80 -4.76 -12.56
N LEU A 34 18.31 -3.98 -11.59
CA LEU A 34 18.14 -2.53 -11.70
C LEU A 34 19.32 -1.75 -11.14
N PHE A 35 19.88 -2.20 -10.01
CA PHE A 35 20.96 -1.52 -9.28
C PHE A 35 22.36 -2.04 -9.64
N THR A 36 22.50 -2.52 -10.88
CA THR A 36 23.80 -2.89 -11.43
C THR A 36 24.49 -1.70 -12.09
N GLY A 37 25.82 -1.59 -11.96
CA GLY A 37 26.60 -0.57 -12.68
C GLY A 37 26.64 0.82 -12.02
N GLY A 38 26.68 0.89 -10.69
CA GLY A 38 27.00 2.10 -9.91
C GLY A 38 25.80 2.83 -9.30
N LEU A 39 24.57 2.35 -9.53
CA LEU A 39 23.37 2.82 -8.82
C LEU A 39 23.10 1.94 -7.60
N LYS A 40 22.74 2.53 -6.46
CA LYS A 40 22.38 1.82 -5.23
C LYS A 40 20.88 1.91 -4.95
N GLY A 41 20.25 0.78 -4.66
CA GLY A 41 18.89 0.73 -4.11
C GLY A 41 18.86 1.06 -2.63
N VAL A 42 17.90 1.87 -2.20
CA VAL A 42 17.63 2.17 -0.79
C VAL A 42 16.17 1.88 -0.51
N PHE A 43 15.89 1.14 0.57
CA PHE A 43 14.54 0.70 0.95
C PHE A 43 14.24 1.14 2.39
N PRO A 44 13.85 2.41 2.62
CA PRO A 44 13.70 2.94 3.98
C PRO A 44 12.57 2.30 4.77
N LEU A 45 11.54 1.82 4.09
CA LEU A 45 10.33 1.23 4.70
C LEU A 45 10.39 -0.30 4.76
N TRP A 46 11.55 -0.89 4.47
CA TRP A 46 11.65 -2.35 4.41
C TRP A 46 11.46 -2.98 5.79
N GLY A 47 10.53 -3.92 5.89
CA GLY A 47 10.29 -4.65 7.14
C GLY A 47 9.60 -3.84 8.24
N THR A 48 9.15 -2.61 7.96
CA THR A 48 8.48 -1.77 8.97
C THR A 48 7.06 -2.25 9.22
N ASP A 49 6.58 -2.13 10.47
CA ASP A 49 5.19 -2.44 10.81
C ASP A 49 4.23 -1.53 10.02
N THR A 50 3.34 -2.14 9.24
CA THR A 50 2.41 -1.40 8.38
C THR A 50 1.33 -0.66 9.15
N THR A 51 0.98 -1.11 10.35
CA THR A 51 -0.03 -0.46 11.19
C THR A 51 0.53 0.86 11.73
N GLU A 52 1.74 0.82 12.28
CA GLU A 52 2.45 2.02 12.75
C GLU A 52 2.70 2.98 11.58
N LEU A 53 3.19 2.48 10.45
CA LEU A 53 3.46 3.31 9.27
C LEU A 53 2.19 4.00 8.76
N ALA A 54 1.06 3.28 8.69
CA ALA A 54 -0.21 3.84 8.28
C ALA A 54 -0.70 4.95 9.23
N GLN A 55 -0.58 4.73 10.54
CA GLN A 55 -0.93 5.72 11.54
C GLN A 55 -0.04 6.97 11.44
N GLN A 56 1.27 6.78 11.25
CA GLN A 56 2.21 7.88 11.05
C GLN A 56 1.92 8.66 9.76
N PHE A 57 1.59 7.96 8.67
CA PHE A 57 1.22 8.58 7.39
C PHE A 57 0.04 9.55 7.58
N ILE A 58 -1.02 9.11 8.25
CA ILE A 58 -2.18 9.95 8.52
C ILE A 58 -1.83 11.08 9.51
N ALA A 59 -1.07 10.78 10.58
CA ALA A 59 -0.68 11.75 11.58
C ALA A 59 0.23 12.87 11.01
N GLN A 60 1.01 12.58 9.97
CA GLN A 60 1.82 13.56 9.25
C GLN A 60 0.99 14.42 8.27
N GLY A 61 -0.32 14.19 8.18
CA GLY A 61 -1.24 14.97 7.35
C GLY A 61 -1.28 14.54 5.89
N PHE A 62 -0.71 13.38 5.54
CA PHE A 62 -0.86 12.85 4.19
C PHE A 62 -2.28 12.37 3.94
N GLN A 63 -2.74 12.55 2.70
CA GLN A 63 -4.05 12.12 2.25
C GLN A 63 -3.89 11.14 1.09
N ALA A 64 -4.64 10.04 1.16
CA ALA A 64 -4.71 9.05 0.09
C ALA A 64 -6.15 8.58 -0.10
N ILE A 65 -6.45 8.11 -1.30
CA ILE A 65 -7.73 7.51 -1.68
C ILE A 65 -7.46 6.06 -2.10
N LEU A 66 -8.33 5.15 -1.68
CA LEU A 66 -8.31 3.76 -2.11
C LEU A 66 -8.80 3.68 -3.56
N CYS A 67 -7.90 3.41 -4.52
CA CYS A 67 -8.29 3.33 -5.93
C CYS A 67 -8.77 1.93 -6.36
N CYS A 68 -8.26 0.88 -5.69
CA CYS A 68 -8.55 -0.51 -5.98
C CYS A 68 -8.41 -1.31 -4.69
N VAL A 69 -9.26 -2.30 -4.50
CA VAL A 69 -9.29 -3.16 -3.31
C VAL A 69 -9.45 -4.62 -3.71
N ASP A 70 -8.89 -5.53 -2.91
CA ASP A 70 -9.19 -6.96 -3.03
C ASP A 70 -10.51 -7.25 -2.32
N THR A 71 -11.54 -7.58 -3.11
CA THR A 71 -12.91 -7.79 -2.62
C THR A 71 -13.07 -9.08 -1.80
N ASN A 72 -12.09 -9.98 -1.86
CA ASN A 72 -12.03 -11.15 -0.97
C ASN A 72 -11.67 -10.75 0.46
N VAL A 73 -11.00 -9.60 0.63
CA VAL A 73 -10.54 -9.10 1.93
C VAL A 73 -11.48 -8.04 2.46
N ILE A 74 -11.79 -7.00 1.67
CA ILE A 74 -12.56 -5.81 2.09
C ILE A 74 -13.68 -5.53 1.09
N ASP A 75 -14.79 -4.91 1.51
CA ASP A 75 -15.91 -4.64 0.61
C ASP A 75 -15.53 -3.70 -0.55
N GLN A 76 -16.16 -3.87 -1.73
CA GLN A 76 -15.95 -2.98 -2.88
C GLN A 76 -16.28 -1.53 -2.56
N GLU A 77 -17.18 -1.28 -1.61
CA GLU A 77 -17.59 0.06 -1.18
C GLU A 77 -16.43 0.89 -0.60
N PHE A 78 -15.30 0.25 -0.27
CA PHE A 78 -14.09 0.94 0.15
C PHE A 78 -13.34 1.60 -1.00
N SER A 79 -13.55 1.15 -2.24
CA SER A 79 -12.99 1.84 -3.40
C SER A 79 -13.56 3.25 -3.51
N GLY A 80 -12.69 4.23 -3.70
CA GLY A 80 -13.00 5.65 -3.69
C GLY A 80 -13.05 6.30 -2.30
N ARG A 81 -12.95 5.53 -1.20
CA ARG A 81 -12.89 6.11 0.16
C ARG A 81 -11.49 6.63 0.49
N LEU A 82 -11.44 7.54 1.47
CA LEU A 82 -10.19 8.03 2.04
C LEU A 82 -9.48 6.93 2.83
N TYR A 83 -8.15 6.96 2.77
CA TYR A 83 -7.28 6.18 3.64
C TYR A 83 -7.04 6.98 4.93
N ASP A 84 -7.84 6.73 5.96
CA ASP A 84 -7.87 7.49 7.21
C ASP A 84 -8.01 6.59 8.45
N HIS A 85 -8.11 7.21 9.63
CA HIS A 85 -8.25 6.48 10.89
C HIS A 85 -9.54 5.67 11.00
N GLU A 86 -10.60 6.02 10.27
CA GLU A 86 -11.82 5.23 10.23
C GLU A 86 -11.59 3.95 9.44
N MET A 87 -10.95 4.06 8.28
CA MET A 87 -10.54 2.92 7.48
C MET A 87 -9.58 1.99 8.25
N LEU A 88 -8.60 2.54 9.00
CA LEU A 88 -7.68 1.73 9.80
C LEU A 88 -8.33 1.02 11.00
N ARG A 89 -9.49 1.47 11.46
CA ARG A 89 -10.25 0.78 12.52
C ARG A 89 -11.09 -0.38 11.99
N TRP A 90 -11.32 -0.42 10.68
CA TRP A 90 -12.10 -1.49 10.08
C TRP A 90 -11.37 -2.83 10.22
N THR A 91 -12.12 -3.86 10.58
CA THR A 91 -11.61 -5.23 10.66
C THR A 91 -12.45 -6.16 9.78
N PRO A 92 -11.87 -7.27 9.25
CA PRO A 92 -12.62 -8.24 8.47
C PRO A 92 -13.85 -8.82 9.21
N THR A 93 -13.84 -8.85 10.54
CA THR A 93 -14.98 -9.27 11.35
C THR A 93 -16.18 -8.32 11.22
N ASP A 94 -15.96 -7.06 10.86
CA ASP A 94 -17.04 -6.10 10.66
C ASP A 94 -17.86 -6.39 9.38
N LYS A 95 -17.29 -7.11 8.40
CA LYS A 95 -18.02 -7.61 7.23
C LYS A 95 -19.18 -8.54 7.64
N LEU A 96 -18.94 -9.41 8.62
CA LEU A 96 -19.94 -10.33 9.17
C LEU A 96 -21.07 -9.61 9.91
N LYS A 97 -20.80 -8.44 10.52
CA LYS A 97 -21.84 -7.64 11.19
C LYS A 97 -22.70 -6.87 10.20
N LEU A 98 -22.12 -6.39 9.10
CA LEU A 98 -22.86 -5.72 8.03
C LEU A 98 -23.82 -6.70 7.35
N GLU A 99 -23.36 -7.89 6.96
CA GLU A 99 -24.24 -8.93 6.39
C GLU A 99 -25.30 -9.42 7.39
N ALA A 100 -24.96 -9.56 8.68
CA ALA A 100 -25.92 -9.95 9.71
C ALA A 100 -26.98 -8.87 10.02
N THR A 101 -26.67 -7.58 9.82
CA THR A 101 -27.59 -6.47 10.10
C THR A 101 -28.61 -6.25 8.97
N VAL A 102 -28.25 -6.62 7.73
CA VAL A 102 -29.15 -6.50 6.56
C VAL A 102 -30.28 -7.57 6.56
N SER A 103 -30.20 -8.60 7.41
CA SER A 103 -31.22 -9.65 7.54
C SER A 103 -32.17 -9.45 8.74
N SER A 104 -32.77 -8.26 8.87
CA SER A 104 -33.76 -8.01 9.95
C SER A 104 -35.04 -7.26 9.55
N HIS A 105 -35.25 -6.91 8.27
CA HIS A 105 -36.45 -6.16 7.85
C HIS A 105 -37.04 -6.66 6.52
N VAL A 106 -37.37 -7.95 6.44
CA VAL A 106 -38.39 -8.43 5.49
C VAL A 106 -39.34 -9.36 6.24
N GLY A 107 -40.22 -8.73 7.02
CA GLY A 107 -41.40 -9.33 7.63
C GLY A 107 -42.48 -8.27 7.68
N ASP A 108 -43.62 -8.59 7.06
CA ASP A 108 -44.93 -7.92 7.14
C ASP A 108 -45.10 -6.60 6.36
N VAL A 109 -45.67 -6.68 5.15
CA VAL A 109 -47.10 -6.41 4.82
C VAL A 109 -47.42 -7.01 3.45
#